data_AF-A0A661H5A3-F1
#
_entry.id   AF-A0A661H5A3-F1
#
_cell.length_a   1.000
_cell.length_b   1.000
_cell.length_c   1.000
_cell.angle_alpha   90.00
_cell.angle_beta   90.00
_cell.angle_gamma   90.00
#
_symmetry.space_group_name_H-M   'P 1'
#
loop_
_entity.id
_entity.type
_entity.pdbx_description
1 polymer ?
#
loop_
_entity_poly.entity_id
_entity_poly.type
_entity_poly.pdbx_seq_one_letter_code
_entity_poly.pdbx_strand_id
1 'polypeptide(L)'
;MRVTGKSIALVAALSAAPAMAAEQVATTADLLALCSVTVEDPAYPAAMGFCLGYIDAALDYHAAISAGPNNHPVTCPDDSITREEVVQVFVQASKTSAGLPGNEAPVEGVMRAVYEKWPCSGQ
;
A
#
# COMPACT_ATOMS: atom_id res chain seq x y z
N MET A 1 55.57 33.35 -15.83
CA MET A 1 54.13 33.01 -15.98
C MET A 1 53.72 32.10 -14.85
N ARG A 2 52.89 32.55 -13.91
CA ARG A 2 52.32 31.72 -12.84
C ARG A 2 50.88 31.36 -13.23
N VAL A 3 50.59 30.08 -13.33
CA VAL A 3 49.23 29.56 -13.59
C VAL A 3 48.54 29.42 -12.23
N THR A 4 47.56 30.28 -11.96
CA THR A 4 46.78 30.24 -10.71
C THR A 4 45.56 29.34 -10.93
N GLY A 5 45.68 28.05 -10.58
CA GLY A 5 44.57 27.10 -10.59
C GLY A 5 43.62 27.38 -9.42
N LYS A 6 42.38 27.76 -9.70
CA LYS A 6 41.29 27.81 -8.71
C LYS A 6 40.62 26.43 -8.67
N SER A 7 40.85 25.68 -7.59
CA SER A 7 40.10 24.47 -7.27
C SER A 7 38.66 24.85 -6.90
N ILE A 8 37.69 24.40 -7.69
CA ILE A 8 36.25 24.48 -7.35
C ILE A 8 35.92 23.21 -6.57
N ALA A 9 35.69 23.34 -5.26
CA ALA A 9 35.21 22.23 -4.44
C ALA A 9 33.72 22.00 -4.73
N LEU A 10 33.38 20.82 -5.24
CA LEU A 10 32.00 20.36 -5.44
C LEU A 10 31.47 19.87 -4.08
N VAL A 11 30.62 20.66 -3.43
CA VAL A 11 29.94 20.25 -2.20
C VAL A 11 28.70 19.45 -2.60
N ALA A 12 28.76 18.12 -2.46
CA ALA A 12 27.59 17.26 -2.62
C ALA A 12 26.66 17.48 -1.42
N ALA A 13 25.53 18.15 -1.64
CA ALA A 13 24.46 18.23 -0.65
C ALA A 13 23.77 16.85 -0.57
N LEU A 14 24.01 16.12 0.52
CA LEU A 14 23.21 14.94 0.86
C LEU A 14 21.83 15.43 1.33
N SER A 15 20.85 15.40 0.44
CA SER A 15 19.44 15.53 0.83
C SER A 15 19.06 14.27 1.60
N ALA A 16 19.10 14.33 2.94
CA ALA A 16 18.48 13.30 3.75
C ALA A 16 16.97 13.34 3.45
N ALA A 17 16.46 12.28 2.84
CA ALA A 17 15.01 12.09 2.77
C ALA A 17 14.48 12.17 4.20
N PRO A 18 13.40 12.92 4.47
CA PRO A 18 12.79 12.88 5.79
C PRO A 18 12.47 11.42 6.08
N ALA A 19 13.05 10.88 7.14
CA ALA A 19 12.62 9.58 7.63
C ALA A 19 11.13 9.75 7.94
N MET A 20 10.26 9.07 7.20
CA MET A 20 8.92 8.87 7.71
C MET A 20 9.13 8.20 9.06
N ALA A 21 8.79 8.91 10.14
CA ALA A 21 8.57 8.24 11.40
C ALA A 21 7.65 7.07 11.03
N ALA A 22 8.09 5.84 11.29
CA ALA A 22 7.29 4.67 11.06
C ALA A 22 6.17 4.68 12.10
N GLU A 23 5.21 5.60 11.90
CA GLU A 23 3.96 5.58 12.62
C GLU A 23 3.37 4.20 12.33
N GLN A 24 3.12 3.45 13.40
CA GLN A 24 2.72 2.07 13.26
C GLN A 24 1.37 2.04 12.53
N VAL A 25 1.34 1.44 11.34
CA VAL A 25 0.10 1.19 10.59
C VAL A 25 -0.65 0.08 11.32
N ALA A 26 -1.48 0.49 12.28
CA ALA A 26 -2.17 -0.38 13.22
C ALA A 26 -3.62 -0.64 12.82
N THR A 27 -4.18 0.26 12.01
CA THR A 27 -5.60 0.25 11.65
C THR A 27 -5.82 0.40 10.15
N THR A 28 -7.00 -0.01 9.68
CA THR A 28 -7.47 0.24 8.32
C THR A 28 -7.42 1.71 7.94
N ALA A 29 -7.74 2.62 8.88
CA ALA A 29 -7.65 4.06 8.64
C ALA A 29 -6.21 4.52 8.38
N ASP A 30 -5.23 3.99 9.12
CA ASP A 30 -3.81 4.32 8.92
C ASP A 30 -3.34 3.89 7.53
N LEU A 31 -3.70 2.68 7.11
CA LEU A 31 -3.35 2.19 5.77
C LEU A 31 -4.07 2.99 4.67
N LEU A 32 -5.35 3.31 4.85
CA LEU A 32 -6.11 4.15 3.92
C LEU A 32 -5.47 5.53 3.73
N ALA A 33 -4.94 6.12 4.81
CA ALA A 33 -4.27 7.42 4.75
C ALA A 33 -3.07 7.37 3.80
N LEU A 34 -2.27 6.28 3.84
CA LEU A 34 -1.13 6.08 2.94
C LEU A 34 -1.55 5.78 1.51
N CYS A 35 -2.56 4.93 1.33
CA CYS A 35 -3.07 4.53 0.02
C CYS A 35 -3.83 5.65 -0.72
N SER A 36 -4.23 6.71 0.00
CA SER A 36 -5.02 7.81 -0.57
C SER A 36 -4.22 9.09 -0.83
N VAL A 37 -2.90 9.10 -0.57
CA VAL A 37 -2.02 10.23 -0.87
C VAL A 37 -2.04 10.51 -2.38
N THR A 38 -2.13 11.79 -2.77
CA THR A 38 -2.16 12.19 -4.18
C THR A 38 -0.75 12.43 -4.73
N VAL A 39 -0.57 12.32 -6.05
CA VAL A 39 0.74 12.43 -6.72
C VAL A 39 1.41 13.80 -6.55
N GLU A 40 0.65 14.82 -6.20
CA GLU A 40 1.14 16.18 -5.93
C GLU A 40 1.78 16.31 -4.54
N ASP A 41 1.50 15.37 -3.61
CA ASP A 41 2.08 15.38 -2.28
C ASP A 41 3.53 14.87 -2.32
N PRO A 42 4.51 15.59 -1.76
CA PRO A 42 5.90 15.14 -1.68
C PRO A 42 6.09 13.76 -1.01
N ALA A 43 5.16 13.33 -0.15
CA ALA A 43 5.19 12.03 0.51
C ALA A 43 4.68 10.88 -0.39
N TYR A 44 4.08 11.17 -1.55
CA TYR A 44 3.46 10.18 -2.42
C TYR A 44 4.33 8.95 -2.71
N PRO A 45 5.61 9.08 -3.13
CA PRO A 45 6.42 7.91 -3.45
C PRO A 45 6.61 6.96 -2.25
N ALA A 46 6.77 7.53 -1.05
CA ALA A 46 6.97 6.75 0.17
C ALA A 46 5.64 6.13 0.66
N ALA A 47 4.57 6.91 0.69
CA ALA A 47 3.25 6.46 1.13
C ALA A 47 2.68 5.37 0.21
N MET A 48 2.74 5.59 -1.11
CA MET A 48 2.28 4.62 -2.10
C MET A 48 3.16 3.38 -2.12
N GLY A 49 4.48 3.54 -1.96
CA GLY A 49 5.40 2.41 -1.81
C GLY A 49 5.06 1.51 -0.62
N PHE A 50 4.75 2.11 0.54
CA PHE A 50 4.28 1.36 1.71
C PHE A 50 2.94 0.68 1.44
N CYS A 51 1.97 1.42 0.89
CA CYS A 51 0.63 0.90 0.58
C CYS A 51 0.71 -0.35 -0.31
N LEU A 52 1.41 -0.24 -1.44
CA LEU A 52 1.58 -1.35 -2.38
C LEU A 52 2.27 -2.55 -1.72
N GLY A 53 3.33 -2.31 -0.92
CA GLY A 53 4.01 -3.38 -0.20
C GLY A 53 3.12 -4.08 0.83
N TYR A 54 2.27 -3.33 1.55
CA TYR A 54 1.32 -3.92 2.50
C TYR A 54 0.25 -4.75 1.78
N ILE A 55 -0.29 -4.24 0.66
CA ILE A 55 -1.26 -4.97 -0.16
C ILE A 55 -0.66 -6.26 -0.71
N ASP A 56 0.54 -6.22 -1.30
CA ASP A 56 1.25 -7.41 -1.77
C ASP A 56 1.40 -8.43 -0.63
N ALA A 57 1.86 -7.99 0.55
CA ALA A 57 2.04 -8.88 1.70
C ALA A 57 0.72 -9.51 2.20
N ALA A 58 -0.38 -8.75 2.19
CA ALA A 58 -1.69 -9.26 2.57
C ALA A 58 -2.20 -10.33 1.59
N LEU A 59 -2.01 -10.11 0.29
CA LEU A 59 -2.40 -11.05 -0.76
C LEU A 59 -1.52 -12.31 -0.75
N ASP A 60 -0.20 -12.16 -0.60
CA ASP A 60 0.73 -13.29 -0.49
C ASP A 60 0.40 -14.16 0.73
N TYR A 61 0.13 -13.53 1.88
CA TYR A 61 -0.27 -14.26 3.09
C TYR A 61 -1.61 -14.98 2.89
N HIS A 62 -2.61 -14.31 2.31
CA HIS A 62 -3.91 -14.91 1.97
C HIS A 62 -3.76 -16.12 1.04
N ALA A 63 -2.97 -15.99 -0.04
CA ALA A 63 -2.69 -17.09 -0.95
C ALA A 63 -2.00 -18.28 -0.22
N ALA A 64 -1.02 -17.99 0.63
CA ALA A 64 -0.30 -19.01 1.39
C ALA A 64 -1.22 -19.80 2.35
N ILE A 65 -2.12 -19.11 3.07
CA ILE A 65 -3.03 -19.79 4.01
C ILE A 65 -4.19 -20.49 3.30
N SER A 66 -4.58 -20.06 2.11
CA SER A 66 -5.68 -20.65 1.33
C SER A 66 -5.26 -21.76 0.38
N ALA A 67 -3.95 -22.04 0.23
CA ALA A 67 -3.45 -23.09 -0.66
C ALA A 67 -3.75 -24.54 -0.18
N GLY A 68 -4.14 -24.72 1.07
CA GLY A 68 -4.38 -26.04 1.66
C GLY A 68 -5.78 -26.62 1.34
N PRO A 69 -5.96 -27.95 1.31
CA PRO A 69 -7.22 -28.59 0.94
C PRO A 69 -8.38 -28.34 1.92
N ASN A 70 -8.09 -27.78 3.11
CA ASN A 70 -9.06 -27.52 4.17
C ASN A 70 -9.37 -26.03 4.36
N ASN A 71 -8.72 -25.15 3.60
CA ASN A 71 -8.87 -23.70 3.73
C ASN A 71 -9.47 -23.15 2.45
N HIS A 72 -10.54 -22.37 2.57
CA HIS A 72 -11.12 -21.68 1.43
C HIS A 72 -10.59 -20.24 1.34
N PRO A 73 -10.35 -19.73 0.13
CA PRO A 73 -9.97 -18.34 -0.04
C PRO A 73 -11.14 -17.42 0.35
N VAL A 74 -10.83 -16.36 1.10
CA VAL A 74 -11.78 -15.27 1.38
C VAL A 74 -12.25 -14.60 0.09
N THR A 75 -11.37 -14.38 -0.89
CA THR A 75 -11.65 -13.70 -2.16
C THR A 75 -11.10 -14.50 -3.34
N CYS A 76 -11.73 -14.39 -4.51
CA CYS A 76 -11.35 -15.09 -5.74
C CYS A 76 -11.31 -14.13 -6.95
N PRO A 77 -10.32 -13.22 -7.02
CA PRO A 77 -10.10 -12.40 -8.20
C PRO A 77 -9.64 -13.25 -9.40
N ASP A 78 -9.77 -12.68 -10.60
CA ASP A 78 -9.14 -13.21 -11.83
C ASP A 78 -7.61 -12.98 -11.77
N ASP A 79 -6.83 -13.85 -12.43
CA ASP A 79 -5.35 -13.78 -12.48
C ASP A 79 -4.79 -12.50 -13.13
N SER A 80 -5.62 -11.71 -13.80
CA SER A 80 -5.27 -10.44 -14.44
C SER A 80 -5.27 -9.24 -13.49
N ILE A 81 -5.78 -9.38 -12.26
CA ILE A 81 -5.86 -8.27 -11.31
C ILE A 81 -4.46 -7.82 -10.88
N THR A 82 -4.21 -6.52 -11.04
CA THR A 82 -2.99 -5.85 -10.62
C THR A 82 -3.09 -5.39 -9.17
N ARG A 83 -1.92 -5.23 -8.51
CA ARG A 83 -1.83 -4.66 -7.16
C ARG A 83 -2.42 -3.24 -7.10
N GLU A 84 -2.24 -2.46 -8.16
CA GLU A 84 -2.80 -1.10 -8.26
C GLU A 84 -4.32 -1.12 -8.31
N GLU A 85 -4.94 -2.09 -8.99
CA GLU A 85 -6.38 -2.27 -8.97
C GLU A 85 -6.89 -2.65 -7.58
N VAL A 86 -6.15 -3.46 -6.82
CA VAL A 86 -6.49 -3.77 -5.42
C VAL A 86 -6.45 -2.53 -4.55
N VAL A 87 -5.42 -1.67 -4.69
CA VAL A 87 -5.36 -0.37 -4.00
C VAL A 87 -6.58 0.49 -4.36
N GLN A 88 -6.95 0.57 -5.64
CA GLN A 88 -8.12 1.32 -6.07
C GLN A 88 -9.41 0.79 -5.44
N VAL A 89 -9.59 -0.53 -5.40
CA VAL A 89 -10.74 -1.19 -4.76
C VAL A 89 -10.80 -0.84 -3.27
N PHE A 90 -9.68 -0.93 -2.56
CA PHE A 90 -9.59 -0.61 -1.14
C PHE A 90 -9.94 0.86 -0.85
N VAL A 91 -9.36 1.79 -1.61
CA VAL A 91 -9.64 3.23 -1.48
C VAL A 91 -11.07 3.56 -1.91
N GLN A 92 -11.65 2.85 -2.87
CA GLN A 92 -13.02 3.08 -3.31
C GLN A 92 -14.05 2.52 -2.31
N ALA A 93 -13.77 1.38 -1.67
CA ALA A 93 -14.62 0.77 -0.66
C ALA A 93 -14.82 1.72 0.55
N SER A 94 -13.77 2.42 0.97
CA SER A 94 -13.85 3.40 2.08
C SER A 94 -14.77 4.59 1.78
N LYS A 95 -15.05 4.87 0.51
CA LYS A 95 -15.89 5.99 0.05
C LYS A 95 -17.36 5.59 -0.15
N THR A 96 -17.71 4.32 0.02
CA THR A 96 -19.10 3.86 -0.09
C THR A 96 -19.93 4.32 1.12
N SER A 97 -21.27 4.27 1.02
CA SER A 97 -22.14 4.61 2.15
C SER A 97 -21.98 3.68 3.35
N ALA A 98 -21.51 2.45 3.14
CA ALA A 98 -21.16 1.52 4.21
C ALA A 98 -19.76 1.79 4.77
N GLY A 99 -18.81 2.20 3.92
CA GLY A 99 -17.42 2.46 4.29
C GLY A 99 -16.68 1.21 4.78
N LEU A 100 -15.42 1.40 5.20
CA LEU A 100 -14.66 0.39 5.92
C LEU A 100 -14.55 0.78 7.40
N PRO A 101 -14.71 -0.16 8.35
CA PRO A 101 -14.42 0.09 9.76
C PRO A 101 -12.97 0.57 9.93
N GLY A 102 -12.78 1.82 10.31
CA GLY A 102 -11.44 2.42 10.35
C GLY A 102 -10.51 1.85 11.42
N ASN A 103 -11.05 1.25 12.49
CA ASN A 103 -10.31 0.76 13.65
C ASN A 103 -9.98 -0.74 13.62
N GLU A 104 -10.39 -1.46 12.58
CA GLU A 104 -10.03 -2.88 12.40
C GLU A 104 -8.57 -3.02 11.93
N ALA A 105 -8.02 -4.23 12.03
CA ALA A 105 -6.66 -4.47 11.56
C ALA A 105 -6.58 -4.20 10.05
N PRO A 106 -5.48 -3.63 9.51
CA PRO A 106 -5.48 -3.19 8.12
C PRO A 106 -5.68 -4.34 7.12
N VAL A 107 -5.23 -5.55 7.48
CA VAL A 107 -5.49 -6.76 6.65
C VAL A 107 -6.98 -7.10 6.59
N GLU A 108 -7.75 -6.89 7.66
CA GLU A 108 -9.20 -7.15 7.66
C GLU A 108 -9.92 -6.18 6.72
N GLY A 109 -9.55 -4.90 6.74
CA GLY A 109 -10.11 -3.90 5.83
C GLY A 109 -9.79 -4.19 4.36
N VAL A 110 -8.55 -4.60 4.07
CA VAL A 110 -8.14 -5.01 2.72
C VAL A 110 -8.97 -6.22 2.27
N MET A 111 -9.02 -7.28 3.07
CA MET A 111 -9.74 -8.51 2.73
C MET A 111 -11.24 -8.28 2.57
N ARG A 112 -11.84 -7.39 3.36
CA ARG A 112 -13.25 -6.97 3.21
C ARG A 112 -13.49 -6.29 1.87
N ALA A 113 -12.65 -5.32 1.51
CA ALA A 113 -12.80 -4.58 0.25
C ALA A 113 -12.69 -5.51 -0.98
N VAL A 114 -11.71 -6.42 -0.99
CA VAL A 114 -11.54 -7.37 -2.10
C VAL A 114 -12.60 -8.47 -2.09
N TYR A 115 -13.12 -8.89 -0.93
CA TYR A 115 -14.25 -9.80 -0.86
C TYR A 115 -15.52 -9.19 -1.47
N GLU A 116 -15.82 -7.93 -1.15
CA GLU A 116 -16.97 -7.22 -1.71
C GLU A 116 -16.87 -7.08 -3.24
N LYS A 117 -15.65 -6.89 -3.75
CA LYS A 117 -15.40 -6.74 -5.19
C LYS A 117 -15.37 -8.07 -5.94
N TRP A 118 -14.70 -9.07 -5.37
CA TRP A 118 -14.42 -10.38 -5.97
C TRP A 118 -14.75 -11.51 -4.99
N PRO A 119 -16.04 -11.74 -4.69
CA PRO A 119 -16.44 -12.87 -3.87
C PRO A 119 -16.19 -14.17 -4.63
N CYS A 120 -15.83 -15.23 -3.91
CA CYS A 120 -15.76 -16.56 -4.49
C CYS A 120 -17.17 -17.08 -4.81
N SER A 121 -17.38 -17.60 -6.02
CA SER A 121 -18.66 -18.18 -6.40
C SER A 121 -18.91 -19.51 -5.69
N GLY A 122 -20.06 -19.67 -5.03
CA GLY A 122 -20.51 -20.96 -4.51
C GLY A 122 -19.85 -21.42 -3.20
N GLN A 123 -19.34 -20.48 -2.40
CA GLN A 123 -19.15 -20.70 -0.95
C GLN A 123 -20.46 -20.54 -0.19
#